data_AF-A0A351G031-F1
#
_entry.id   AF-A0A351G031-F1
#
_cell.length_a   1.000
_cell.length_b   1.000
_cell.length_c   1.000
_cell.angle_alpha   90.00
_cell.angle_beta   90.00
_cell.angle_gamma   90.00
#
_symmetry.space_group_name_H-M   'P 1'
#
loop_
_entity.id
_entity.type
_entity.pdbx_description
1 polymer ?
#
loop_
_entity_poly.entity_id
_entity_poly.type
_entity_poly.pdbx_seq_one_letter_code
_entity_poly.pdbx_strand_id
1 'polypeptide(L)'
;MRNLDLRWLLCVITAGTAAPVVAQERFEQEPILYTTAASQDRVAQLQTQLARDTTLLTHGGHSGYLKSLLIRLEIDAASQVLVFSQTSLQLRQISPHRPRAIYYNDDAYVGWVQHGDVIEIAAVDPQLGTVFYTLRQAPDKPPRLVRDRGQCLSCHASARTQSVPGLLMRSVYCDASGRPWFGAGTYTTDHTSDFRKRWGGWYVTGQHGTMRHMGNALSLDREAPTQIDREQGANLTDLETRFPVEPYLRKTSDIVSLMVLAHQTQMHNRITLANHETRQALHYDTVMNKALERPADFISATTRRRIQSAAQQLVRYLLFTDEFPLSAPLKGEAAFQRQFTARGLRDRQGRSLRDLDLKTRLFKYPCSYLIYSKSFRDLPPAVKTEVLNQLREALLGEAVAAHLPPDQRQAIASILSETLPGFRPRRAAAASPPDR
;
A
#
# COMPACT_ATOMS: atom_id res chain seq x y z
N MET A 1 45.07 45.76 -59.19
CA MET A 1 43.64 46.13 -59.16
C MET A 1 42.83 44.84 -59.10
N ARG A 2 42.35 44.49 -57.91
CA ARG A 2 41.54 43.28 -57.63
C ARG A 2 40.10 43.73 -57.43
N ASN A 3 39.16 43.15 -58.19
CA ASN A 3 37.73 43.27 -57.91
C ASN A 3 37.25 42.00 -57.21
N LEU A 4 36.46 42.25 -56.16
CA LEU A 4 35.76 41.31 -55.31
C LEU A 4 34.67 40.59 -56.09
N ASP A 5 34.42 39.33 -55.75
CA ASP A 5 33.08 38.76 -55.83
C ASP A 5 32.75 38.00 -54.55
N LEU A 6 31.59 38.35 -54.00
CA LEU A 6 31.13 38.09 -52.65
C LEU A 6 30.00 37.04 -52.73
N ARG A 7 30.22 35.84 -52.19
CA ARG A 7 29.14 34.86 -51.97
C ARG A 7 29.07 34.50 -50.49
N TRP A 8 28.09 35.10 -49.81
CA TRP A 8 27.68 34.76 -48.45
C TRP A 8 26.78 33.53 -48.47
N LEU A 9 27.19 32.47 -47.78
CA LEU A 9 26.33 31.35 -47.40
C LEU A 9 25.82 31.61 -45.98
N LEU A 10 24.54 31.92 -45.86
CA LEU A 10 23.86 32.10 -44.58
C LEU A 10 23.42 30.73 -44.05
N CYS A 11 24.15 30.15 -43.09
CA CYS A 11 23.67 29.01 -42.31
C CYS A 11 22.69 29.50 -41.25
N VAL A 12 21.40 29.30 -41.49
CA VAL A 12 20.35 29.47 -40.48
C VAL A 12 20.44 28.30 -39.50
N ILE A 13 21.07 28.53 -38.34
CA ILE A 13 20.97 27.63 -37.19
C ILE A 13 19.64 27.92 -36.51
N THR A 14 18.63 27.09 -36.78
CA THR A 14 17.40 27.06 -35.98
C THR A 14 17.73 26.50 -34.60
N ALA A 15 17.94 27.39 -33.63
CA ALA A 15 17.96 27.04 -32.22
C ALA A 15 16.55 26.62 -31.80
N GLY A 16 16.20 25.35 -32.05
CA GLY A 16 15.03 24.74 -31.47
C GLY A 16 15.20 24.67 -29.96
N THR A 17 14.39 25.42 -29.22
CA THR A 17 14.23 25.24 -27.79
C THR A 17 13.58 23.88 -27.55
N ALA A 18 14.41 22.83 -27.47
CA ALA A 18 13.99 21.57 -26.89
C ALA A 18 13.66 21.85 -25.42
N ALA A 19 12.38 22.13 -25.13
CA ALA A 19 11.89 22.07 -23.78
C ALA A 19 12.29 20.69 -23.23
N PRO A 20 12.89 20.61 -22.04
CA PRO A 20 13.19 19.32 -21.46
C PRO A 20 11.86 18.56 -21.36
N VAL A 21 11.76 17.45 -22.09
CA VAL A 21 10.69 16.48 -21.89
C VAL A 21 10.97 15.87 -20.52
N VAL A 22 10.52 16.56 -19.47
CA VAL A 22 10.32 15.92 -18.18
C VAL A 22 9.27 14.85 -18.49
N ALA A 23 9.64 13.58 -18.38
CA ALA A 23 8.69 12.50 -18.50
C ALA A 23 7.61 12.73 -17.45
N GLN A 24 6.48 13.32 -17.87
CA GLN A 24 5.42 13.67 -16.95
C GLN A 24 4.82 12.35 -16.48
N GLU A 25 4.87 12.14 -15.17
CA GLU A 25 4.33 10.95 -14.54
C GLU A 25 2.89 10.72 -15.02
N ARG A 26 2.58 9.47 -15.33
CA ARG A 26 1.31 9.08 -15.96
C ARG A 26 0.09 9.60 -15.19
N PHE A 27 0.15 9.59 -13.86
CA PHE A 27 -0.93 10.03 -12.99
C PHE A 27 -1.10 11.56 -12.91
N GLU A 28 -0.17 12.36 -13.46
CA GLU A 28 -0.30 13.82 -13.54
C GLU A 28 -1.01 14.28 -14.83
N GLN A 29 -1.35 13.36 -15.73
CA GLN A 29 -2.08 13.64 -16.97
C GLN A 29 -3.58 13.39 -16.82
N GLU A 30 -4.36 13.90 -17.77
CA GLU A 30 -5.76 13.50 -17.90
C GLU A 30 -5.86 11.97 -18.09
N PRO A 31 -6.87 11.31 -17.49
CA PRO A 31 -7.98 11.90 -16.73
C PRO A 31 -7.76 11.91 -15.20
N ILE A 32 -6.52 11.72 -14.72
CA ILE A 32 -6.23 11.55 -13.28
C ILE A 32 -5.92 12.90 -12.64
N LEU A 33 -4.98 13.66 -13.22
CA LEU A 33 -4.57 14.98 -12.73
C LEU A 33 -4.27 14.99 -11.22
N TYR A 34 -3.44 14.04 -10.76
CA TYR A 34 -3.26 13.75 -9.33
C TYR A 34 -3.06 15.00 -8.49
N THR A 35 -2.12 15.88 -8.86
CA THR A 35 -1.77 17.06 -8.06
C THR A 35 -2.92 18.07 -7.91
N THR A 36 -3.75 18.25 -8.94
CA THR A 36 -4.78 19.31 -8.98
C THR A 36 -6.18 18.80 -8.65
N ALA A 37 -6.46 17.52 -8.87
CA ALA A 37 -7.75 16.91 -8.56
C ALA A 37 -8.03 16.93 -7.05
N ALA A 38 -9.29 17.20 -6.69
CA ALA A 38 -9.74 17.19 -5.30
C ALA A 38 -9.75 15.76 -4.74
N SER A 39 -9.14 15.56 -3.58
CA SER A 39 -9.23 14.28 -2.87
C SER A 39 -10.57 14.15 -2.15
N GLN A 40 -11.09 12.93 -2.13
CA GLN A 40 -12.30 12.50 -1.42
C GLN A 40 -11.99 11.53 -0.28
N ASP A 41 -10.72 11.31 0.04
CA ASP A 41 -10.31 10.47 1.16
C ASP A 41 -10.75 11.03 2.52
N ARG A 42 -10.66 10.19 3.55
CA ARG A 42 -11.13 10.56 4.89
C ARG A 42 -10.35 11.71 5.53
N VAL A 43 -9.10 11.95 5.13
CA VAL A 43 -8.27 13.04 5.66
C VAL A 43 -8.69 14.36 5.02
N ALA A 44 -9.00 14.38 3.72
CA ALA A 44 -9.62 15.51 3.05
C ALA A 44 -11.00 15.88 3.66
N GLN A 45 -11.79 14.86 3.99
CA GLN A 45 -13.07 15.04 4.68
C GLN A 45 -12.87 15.63 6.09
N LEU A 46 -11.92 15.10 6.86
CA LEU A 46 -11.58 15.63 8.19
C LEU A 46 -11.06 17.08 8.10
N GLN A 47 -10.27 17.42 7.08
CA GLN A 47 -9.81 18.80 6.87
C GLN A 47 -10.99 19.76 6.61
N THR A 48 -12.01 19.32 5.87
CA THR A 48 -13.25 20.11 5.68
C THR A 48 -13.99 20.35 6.99
N GLN A 49 -14.02 19.34 7.87
CA GLN A 49 -14.62 19.48 9.21
C GLN A 49 -13.80 20.42 10.10
N LEU A 50 -12.47 20.29 10.08
CA LEU A 50 -11.54 21.15 10.83
C LEU A 50 -11.61 22.63 10.44
N ALA A 51 -11.92 22.92 9.17
CA ALA A 51 -12.13 24.28 8.72
C ALA A 51 -13.35 24.96 9.39
N ARG A 52 -14.29 24.17 9.91
CA ARG A 52 -15.49 24.65 10.63
C ARG A 52 -15.32 24.58 12.14
N ASP A 53 -14.66 23.54 12.63
CA ASP A 53 -14.43 23.32 14.05
C ASP A 53 -13.01 22.79 14.28
N THR A 54 -12.14 23.67 14.77
CA THR A 54 -10.74 23.33 15.05
C THR A 54 -10.58 22.52 16.35
N THR A 55 -11.62 22.46 17.20
CA THR A 55 -11.59 21.71 18.46
C THR A 55 -11.65 20.20 18.25
N LEU A 56 -11.95 19.75 17.04
CA LEU A 56 -11.97 18.33 16.67
C LEU A 56 -10.61 17.64 16.89
N LEU A 57 -9.51 18.39 16.86
CA LEU A 57 -8.17 17.92 17.18
C LEU A 57 -7.61 18.64 18.40
N THR A 58 -7.42 17.87 19.48
CA THR A 58 -6.85 18.35 20.75
C THR A 58 -5.38 17.97 20.86
N HIS A 59 -4.54 18.91 21.29
CA HIS A 59 -3.11 18.69 21.52
C HIS A 59 -2.87 18.08 22.91
N GLY A 60 -2.32 16.87 22.98
CA GLY A 60 -2.15 16.09 24.21
C GLY A 60 -0.75 16.12 24.81
N GLY A 61 -0.11 17.29 24.90
CA GLY A 61 1.25 17.43 25.41
C GLY A 61 2.28 16.69 24.54
N HIS A 62 3.01 15.73 25.11
CA HIS A 62 4.10 15.01 24.45
C HIS A 62 3.68 14.25 23.17
N SER A 63 2.46 13.73 23.10
CA SER A 63 1.96 13.03 21.90
C SER A 63 1.45 13.98 20.81
N GLY A 64 1.49 15.30 21.06
CA GLY A 64 0.90 16.30 20.18
C GLY A 64 -0.55 15.98 19.81
N TYR A 65 -0.90 16.09 18.53
CA TYR A 65 -2.24 15.78 18.03
C TYR A 65 -2.48 14.27 17.78
N LEU A 66 -1.51 13.39 18.05
CA LEU A 66 -1.58 11.98 17.66
C LEU A 66 -2.86 11.30 18.15
N LYS A 67 -3.14 11.34 19.45
CA LYS A 67 -4.28 10.61 20.04
C LYS A 67 -5.62 11.07 19.47
N SER A 68 -5.84 12.39 19.40
CA SER A 68 -7.08 12.95 18.84
C SER A 68 -7.20 12.66 17.34
N LEU A 69 -6.10 12.71 16.60
CA LEU A 69 -6.07 12.35 15.19
C LEU A 69 -6.41 10.88 14.95
N LEU A 70 -5.83 9.95 15.71
CA LEU A 70 -6.14 8.52 15.58
C LEU A 70 -7.62 8.23 15.86
N ILE A 71 -8.21 8.89 16.87
CA ILE A 71 -9.65 8.79 17.16
C ILE A 71 -10.48 9.27 15.96
N ARG A 72 -10.18 10.46 15.41
CA ARG A 72 -10.91 11.02 14.27
C ARG A 72 -10.74 10.22 12.98
N LEU A 73 -9.61 9.54 12.83
CA LEU A 73 -9.36 8.64 11.70
C LEU A 73 -9.77 7.19 11.99
N GLU A 74 -10.33 6.87 13.16
CA GLU A 74 -10.73 5.52 13.56
C GLU A 74 -9.60 4.48 13.43
N ILE A 75 -8.38 4.91 13.80
CA ILE A 75 -7.19 4.08 13.85
C ILE A 75 -6.99 3.62 15.29
N ASP A 76 -6.95 2.30 15.49
CA ASP A 76 -6.66 1.73 16.80
C ASP A 76 -5.15 1.71 17.04
N ALA A 77 -4.73 2.09 18.25
CA ALA A 77 -3.33 2.05 18.66
C ALA A 77 -2.74 0.64 18.65
N ALA A 78 -3.56 -0.42 18.70
CA ALA A 78 -3.12 -1.81 18.56
C ALA A 78 -2.45 -2.10 17.20
N SER A 79 -2.69 -1.28 16.17
CA SER A 79 -2.01 -1.38 14.87
C SER A 79 -0.54 -0.95 14.90
N GLN A 80 -0.05 -0.39 16.02
CA GLN A 80 1.28 0.21 16.12
C GLN A 80 2.37 -0.74 15.62
N VAL A 81 3.19 -0.21 14.72
CA VAL A 81 4.47 -0.78 14.31
C VAL A 81 5.56 0.29 14.34
N LEU A 82 6.81 -0.11 14.58
CA LEU A 82 7.91 0.81 14.85
C LEU A 82 9.04 0.64 13.83
N VAL A 83 9.51 1.76 13.29
CA VAL A 83 10.56 1.85 12.27
C VAL A 83 11.71 2.67 12.81
N PHE A 84 12.88 2.06 12.97
CA PHE A 84 14.07 2.77 13.42
C PHE A 84 15.00 3.20 12.28
N SER A 85 14.75 2.73 11.05
CA SER A 85 15.53 3.16 9.90
C SER A 85 15.23 4.61 9.49
N GLN A 86 16.29 5.34 9.13
CA GLN A 86 16.25 6.71 8.65
C GLN A 86 15.75 6.79 7.18
N THR A 87 14.52 6.36 6.95
CA THR A 87 13.89 6.25 5.62
C THR A 87 12.59 7.06 5.51
N SER A 88 12.48 8.13 6.31
CA SER A 88 11.31 9.02 6.37
C SER A 88 11.66 10.45 5.97
N LEU A 89 10.64 11.30 5.76
CA LEU A 89 10.76 12.75 5.71
C LEU A 89 11.49 13.32 6.94
N GLN A 90 11.19 12.77 8.12
CA GLN A 90 11.75 13.18 9.41
C GLN A 90 13.00 12.39 9.83
N LEU A 91 13.81 11.93 8.86
CA LEU A 91 14.96 11.03 9.10
C LEU A 91 15.94 11.47 10.18
N ARG A 92 16.11 12.78 10.41
CA ARG A 92 17.04 13.32 11.42
C ARG A 92 16.58 13.09 12.86
N GLN A 93 15.29 12.82 13.08
CA GLN A 93 14.73 12.57 14.41
C GLN A 93 14.54 11.07 14.70
N ILE A 94 14.84 10.20 13.73
CA ILE A 94 14.62 8.75 13.82
C ILE A 94 15.94 8.04 14.11
N SER A 95 15.93 7.13 15.08
CA SER A 95 17.04 6.25 15.40
C SER A 95 16.52 4.96 16.07
N PRO A 96 17.38 3.95 16.29
CA PRO A 96 17.04 2.80 17.14
C PRO A 96 16.49 3.19 18.52
N HIS A 97 17.02 4.25 19.14
CA HIS A 97 16.53 4.70 20.45
C HIS A 97 15.26 5.55 20.39
N ARG A 98 14.88 6.05 19.21
CA ARG A 98 13.70 6.89 18.98
C ARG A 98 13.04 6.50 17.65
N PRO A 99 12.47 5.29 17.53
CA PRO A 99 11.84 4.87 16.28
C PRO A 99 10.62 5.73 15.94
N ARG A 100 10.30 5.82 14.65
CA ARG A 100 9.02 6.32 14.15
C ARG A 100 7.94 5.28 14.40
N ALA A 101 6.81 5.69 14.95
CA ALA A 101 5.62 4.87 15.03
C ALA A 101 4.75 5.03 13.78
N ILE A 102 4.19 3.93 13.30
CA ILE A 102 3.16 3.91 12.26
C ILE A 102 1.92 3.24 12.86
N TYR A 103 0.78 3.91 12.72
CA TYR A 103 -0.54 3.40 13.06
C TYR A 103 -1.36 3.38 11.79
N TYR A 104 -2.25 2.39 11.64
CA TYR A 104 -3.05 2.29 10.43
C TYR A 104 -4.40 1.61 10.66
N ASN A 105 -5.32 1.89 9.76
CA ASN A 105 -6.52 1.09 9.53
C ASN A 105 -6.61 0.76 8.03
N ASP A 106 -7.79 0.42 7.53
CA ASP A 106 -7.94 -0.08 6.17
C ASP A 106 -7.60 0.95 5.08
N ASP A 107 -7.70 2.25 5.36
CA ASP A 107 -7.59 3.32 4.36
C ASP A 107 -6.77 4.55 4.80
N ALA A 108 -6.25 4.59 6.04
CA ALA A 108 -5.38 5.66 6.51
C ALA A 108 -4.20 5.14 7.35
N TYR A 109 -3.09 5.87 7.28
CA TYR A 109 -1.81 5.58 7.91
C TYR A 109 -1.28 6.85 8.54
N VAL A 110 -0.84 6.77 9.78
CA VAL A 110 -0.32 7.89 10.57
C VAL A 110 1.09 7.55 11.04
N GLY A 111 2.07 8.30 10.53
CA GLY A 111 3.45 8.28 10.97
C GLY A 111 3.70 9.35 12.03
N TRP A 112 4.20 8.93 13.18
CA TRP A 112 4.54 9.81 14.30
C TRP A 112 5.99 9.63 14.73
N VAL A 113 6.70 10.74 14.84
CA VAL A 113 8.10 10.78 15.27
C VAL A 113 8.19 11.60 16.55
N GLN A 114 8.88 11.06 17.56
CA GLN A 114 9.11 11.80 18.80
C GLN A 114 9.84 13.11 18.51
N HIS A 115 9.30 14.22 19.03
CA HIS A 115 9.80 15.58 18.80
C HIS A 115 9.84 15.99 17.31
N GLY A 116 9.02 15.35 16.47
CA GLY A 116 8.84 15.74 15.08
C GLY A 116 7.96 16.98 14.93
N ASP A 117 8.28 17.83 13.96
CA ASP A 117 7.54 19.06 13.68
C ASP A 117 6.15 18.79 13.07
N VAL A 118 5.99 17.60 12.46
CA VAL A 118 4.77 17.19 11.79
C VAL A 118 4.40 15.74 12.09
N ILE A 119 3.10 15.46 12.08
CA ILE A 119 2.57 14.11 11.89
C ILE A 119 2.45 13.88 10.38
N GLU A 120 2.98 12.76 9.91
CA GLU A 120 2.88 12.31 8.52
C GLU A 120 1.59 11.49 8.36
N ILE A 121 0.77 11.76 7.36
CA ILE A 121 -0.45 10.98 7.10
C ILE A 121 -0.48 10.56 5.64
N ALA A 122 -0.85 9.30 5.38
CA ALA A 122 -1.24 8.83 4.07
C ALA A 122 -2.67 8.31 4.11
N ALA A 123 -3.46 8.61 3.09
CA ALA A 123 -4.84 8.14 2.97
C ALA A 123 -5.09 7.61 1.56
N VAL A 124 -5.91 6.58 1.45
CA VAL A 124 -6.23 5.95 0.18
C VAL A 124 -7.49 6.59 -0.39
N ASP A 125 -7.32 7.30 -1.49
CA ASP A 125 -8.39 7.87 -2.29
C ASP A 125 -8.79 6.91 -3.44
N PRO A 126 -10.10 6.68 -3.67
CA PRO A 126 -10.57 5.76 -4.70
C PRO A 126 -10.25 6.18 -6.14
N GLN A 127 -9.97 7.46 -6.39
CA GLN A 127 -9.68 8.01 -7.72
C GLN A 127 -8.20 8.38 -7.88
N LEU A 128 -7.55 8.87 -6.83
CA LEU A 128 -6.18 9.38 -6.89
C LEU A 128 -5.13 8.34 -6.48
N GLY A 129 -5.53 7.27 -5.79
CA GLY A 129 -4.58 6.38 -5.13
C GLY A 129 -4.19 6.91 -3.76
N THR A 130 -2.93 6.72 -3.35
CA THR A 130 -2.49 7.22 -2.04
C THR A 130 -2.23 8.72 -2.09
N VAL A 131 -2.86 9.47 -1.19
CA VAL A 131 -2.66 10.91 -0.99
C VAL A 131 -1.94 11.17 0.34
N PHE A 132 -0.95 12.06 0.32
CA PHE A 132 -0.09 12.36 1.46
C PHE A 132 -0.42 13.71 2.06
N TYR A 133 -0.40 13.77 3.39
CA TYR A 133 -0.69 14.96 4.18
C TYR A 133 0.31 15.11 5.31
N THR A 134 0.42 16.33 5.82
CA THR A 134 1.12 16.63 7.08
C THR A 134 0.20 17.39 8.02
N LEU A 135 0.39 17.20 9.32
CA LEU A 135 -0.23 18.00 10.38
C LEU A 135 0.87 18.58 11.27
N ARG A 136 1.00 19.90 11.29
CA ARG A 136 1.98 20.59 12.15
C ARG A 136 1.66 20.38 13.63
N GLN A 137 2.66 20.04 14.44
CA GLN A 137 2.52 19.81 15.88
C GLN A 137 2.73 21.08 16.69
N ALA A 138 1.97 22.13 16.38
CA ALA A 138 2.17 23.44 16.99
C ALA A 138 0.86 23.95 17.61
N PRO A 139 0.72 23.90 18.95
CA PRO A 139 -0.54 24.19 19.64
C PRO A 139 -0.94 25.67 19.59
N ASP A 140 -0.02 26.56 19.22
CA ASP A 140 -0.22 27.99 19.05
C ASP A 140 -1.00 28.35 17.77
N LYS A 141 -1.14 27.41 16.83
CA LYS A 141 -1.87 27.62 15.57
C LYS A 141 -2.99 26.60 15.41
N PRO A 142 -4.08 26.96 14.70
CA PRO A 142 -5.13 26.00 14.37
C PRO A 142 -4.57 24.78 13.63
N PRO A 143 -4.93 23.55 14.03
CA PRO A 143 -4.49 22.34 13.34
C PRO A 143 -5.01 22.33 11.90
N ARG A 144 -4.11 22.03 10.96
CA ARG A 144 -4.44 21.90 9.54
C ARG A 144 -3.74 20.69 8.94
N LEU A 145 -4.52 19.86 8.25
CA LEU A 145 -4.06 18.77 7.41
C LEU A 145 -3.73 19.36 6.03
N VAL A 146 -2.45 19.42 5.71
CA VAL A 146 -1.95 20.01 4.47
C VAL A 146 -1.52 18.90 3.53
N ARG A 147 -2.14 18.82 2.35
CA ARG A 147 -1.76 17.87 1.29
C ARG A 147 -0.35 18.20 0.79
N ASP A 148 0.50 17.18 0.72
CA ASP A 148 1.82 17.29 0.09
C ASP A 148 1.69 17.55 -1.41
N ARG A 149 2.60 18.36 -1.96
CA ARG A 149 2.62 18.75 -3.37
C ARG A 149 3.81 18.16 -4.13
N GLY A 150 4.22 16.94 -3.76
CA GLY A 150 5.16 16.13 -4.56
C GLY A 150 6.43 15.70 -3.83
N GLN A 151 6.70 16.17 -2.60
CA GLN A 151 7.88 15.73 -1.86
C GLN A 151 7.78 14.23 -1.51
N CYS A 152 6.61 13.77 -1.10
CA CYS A 152 6.36 12.36 -0.79
C CYS A 152 6.40 11.49 -2.05
N LEU A 153 5.91 12.00 -3.19
CA LEU A 153 5.85 11.25 -4.44
C LEU A 153 7.23 10.86 -4.98
N SER A 154 8.29 11.60 -4.64
CA SER A 154 9.67 11.22 -4.98
C SER A 154 10.05 9.78 -4.58
N CYS A 155 9.47 9.27 -3.49
CA CYS A 155 9.65 7.91 -3.02
C CYS A 155 8.38 7.04 -3.18
N HIS A 156 7.21 7.67 -3.15
CA HIS A 156 5.90 7.00 -3.14
C HIS A 156 5.25 6.86 -4.52
N ALA A 157 5.87 7.35 -5.59
CA ALA A 157 5.51 7.05 -6.96
C ALA A 157 6.75 6.51 -7.69
N SER A 158 7.03 5.22 -7.49
CA SER A 158 8.20 4.56 -8.05
C SER A 158 7.87 3.14 -8.50
N ALA A 159 8.82 2.44 -9.12
CA ALA A 159 8.64 1.03 -9.46
C ALA A 159 8.25 0.14 -8.25
N ARG A 160 8.58 0.56 -7.01
CA ARG A 160 8.21 -0.16 -5.77
C ARG A 160 6.73 -0.04 -5.41
N THR A 161 6.06 0.96 -5.98
CA THR A 161 4.62 1.21 -5.83
C THR A 161 3.91 1.00 -7.16
N GLN A 162 4.48 0.17 -8.06
CA GLN A 162 3.95 -0.07 -9.41
C GLN A 162 3.77 1.22 -10.24
N SER A 163 4.61 2.23 -9.97
CA SER A 163 4.59 3.54 -10.62
C SER A 163 3.26 4.31 -10.48
N VAL A 164 2.52 4.03 -9.40
CA VAL A 164 1.36 4.83 -8.97
C VAL A 164 1.65 5.47 -7.60
N PRO A 165 0.95 6.57 -7.24
CA PRO A 165 0.99 7.12 -5.89
C PRO A 165 0.53 6.06 -4.89
N GLY A 166 1.48 5.56 -4.09
CA GLY A 166 1.31 4.32 -3.37
C GLY A 166 2.11 4.21 -2.08
N LEU A 167 1.85 3.12 -1.37
CA LEU A 167 2.45 2.80 -0.08
C LEU A 167 3.54 1.75 -0.27
N LEU A 168 4.55 1.78 0.60
CA LEU A 168 5.59 0.77 0.59
C LEU A 168 6.08 0.49 2.00
N MET A 169 6.39 -0.79 2.23
CA MET A 169 7.15 -1.23 3.39
C MET A 169 8.52 -1.67 2.91
N ARG A 170 9.57 -0.95 3.30
CA ARG A 170 10.94 -1.23 2.85
C ARG A 170 11.75 -1.88 3.98
N SER A 171 12.39 -2.99 3.66
CA SER A 171 13.33 -3.70 4.51
C SER A 171 14.76 -3.39 4.06
N VAL A 172 15.60 -2.98 4.99
CA VAL A 172 16.96 -2.49 4.74
C VAL A 172 17.94 -2.99 5.79
N TYR A 173 19.21 -3.09 5.43
CA TYR A 173 20.29 -3.24 6.40
C TYR A 173 20.61 -1.85 6.96
N CYS A 174 20.60 -1.68 8.28
CA CYS A 174 20.83 -0.39 8.92
C CYS A 174 21.99 -0.46 9.92
N ASP A 175 22.81 0.58 9.97
CA ASP A 175 23.84 0.72 10.99
C ASP A 175 23.26 1.03 12.39
N ALA A 176 24.14 1.17 13.39
CA ALA A 176 23.77 1.47 14.77
C ALA A 176 23.04 2.82 14.96
N SER A 177 23.13 3.74 14.00
CA SER A 177 22.38 5.01 14.00
C SER A 177 21.02 4.91 13.31
N GLY A 178 20.72 3.77 12.65
CA GLY A 178 19.53 3.57 11.83
C GLY A 178 19.71 3.99 10.37
N ARG A 179 20.93 4.35 9.93
CA ARG A 179 21.18 4.72 8.54
C ARG A 179 21.21 3.49 7.65
N PRO A 180 20.46 3.48 6.53
CA PRO A 180 20.48 2.34 5.62
C PRO A 180 21.80 2.20 4.84
N TRP A 181 22.32 0.98 4.76
CA TRP A 181 23.36 0.59 3.83
C TRP A 181 22.76 0.32 2.44
N PHE A 182 22.48 1.38 1.67
CA PHE A 182 21.82 1.21 0.36
C PHE A 182 22.60 0.32 -0.62
N GLY A 183 23.94 0.31 -0.53
CA GLY A 183 24.80 -0.57 -1.33
C GLY A 183 24.64 -2.07 -1.03
N ALA A 184 24.11 -2.43 0.15
CA ALA A 184 23.80 -3.81 0.52
C ALA A 184 22.47 -4.32 -0.06
N GLY A 185 21.78 -3.47 -0.83
CA GLY A 185 20.46 -3.75 -1.38
C GLY A 185 19.31 -3.40 -0.43
N THR A 186 18.10 -3.35 -0.98
CA THR A 186 16.87 -3.07 -0.24
C THR A 186 15.74 -3.96 -0.77
N TYR A 187 14.78 -4.30 0.07
CA TYR A 187 13.65 -5.15 -0.30
C TYR A 187 12.32 -4.41 -0.06
N THR A 188 11.40 -4.48 -1.01
CA THR A 188 9.99 -4.16 -0.74
C THR A 188 9.37 -5.39 -0.09
N THR A 189 8.75 -5.23 1.08
CA THR A 189 8.14 -6.33 1.82
C THR A 189 6.64 -6.36 1.60
N ASP A 190 6.14 -7.53 1.20
CA ASP A 190 4.73 -7.88 1.05
C ASP A 190 4.48 -9.35 1.47
N HIS A 191 3.32 -9.92 1.12
CA HIS A 191 3.00 -11.30 1.48
C HIS A 191 3.84 -12.37 0.75
N THR A 192 4.44 -12.05 -0.41
CA THR A 192 5.23 -12.97 -1.25
C THR A 192 6.69 -13.02 -0.83
N SER A 193 7.12 -11.98 -0.11
CA SER A 193 8.51 -11.77 0.26
C SER A 193 9.03 -12.91 1.12
N ASP A 194 10.22 -13.43 0.83
CA ASP A 194 10.91 -14.38 1.72
C ASP A 194 10.97 -13.82 3.15
N PHE A 195 10.55 -14.60 4.15
CA PHE A 195 10.55 -14.21 5.56
C PHE A 195 11.92 -13.70 6.02
N ARG A 196 13.03 -14.27 5.50
CA ARG A 196 14.40 -13.84 5.78
C ARG A 196 14.73 -12.43 5.29
N LYS A 197 13.96 -11.87 4.37
CA LYS A 197 14.19 -10.53 3.82
C LYS A 197 13.30 -9.46 4.46
N ARG A 198 12.41 -9.83 5.37
CA ARG A 198 11.41 -8.92 5.96
C ARG A 198 11.98 -8.07 7.09
N TRP A 199 11.46 -6.84 7.21
CA TRP A 199 11.53 -5.97 8.39
C TRP A 199 12.91 -5.44 8.83
N GLY A 200 13.93 -5.45 7.97
CA GLY A 200 15.19 -4.79 8.29
C GLY A 200 14.99 -3.28 8.46
N GLY A 201 15.47 -2.72 9.56
CA GLY A 201 15.18 -1.33 9.95
C GLY A 201 13.89 -1.14 10.76
N TRP A 202 13.20 -2.23 11.13
CA TRP A 202 11.97 -2.24 11.91
C TRP A 202 12.16 -3.01 13.21
N TYR A 203 11.42 -2.60 14.25
CA TYR A 203 11.23 -3.44 15.43
C TYR A 203 10.09 -4.43 15.17
N VAL A 204 10.26 -5.66 15.65
CA VAL A 204 9.30 -6.76 15.50
C VAL A 204 9.13 -7.43 16.86
N THR A 205 7.90 -7.45 17.37
CA THR A 205 7.56 -8.19 18.59
C THR A 205 6.55 -9.29 18.28
N GLY A 206 6.72 -10.45 18.90
CA GLY A 206 5.91 -11.64 18.70
C GLY A 206 6.79 -12.87 18.42
N GLN A 207 6.18 -14.05 18.49
CA GLN A 207 6.89 -15.31 18.26
C GLN A 207 6.69 -15.77 16.81
N HIS A 208 7.72 -16.35 16.22
CA HIS A 208 7.77 -16.89 14.87
C HIS A 208 8.58 -18.18 14.77
N GLY A 209 8.85 -18.83 15.93
CA GLY A 209 9.52 -20.12 16.02
C GLY A 209 10.94 -20.09 15.46
N THR A 210 11.22 -21.01 14.53
CA THR A 210 12.53 -21.19 13.89
C THR A 210 12.75 -20.31 12.66
N MET A 211 11.70 -19.68 12.12
CA MET A 211 11.87 -18.72 11.02
C MET A 211 12.71 -17.54 11.49
N ARG A 212 13.43 -16.88 10.57
CA ARG A 212 14.26 -15.70 10.87
C ARG A 212 14.00 -14.59 9.86
N HIS A 213 14.06 -13.36 10.34
CA HIS A 213 13.84 -12.12 9.56
C HIS A 213 14.97 -11.11 9.84
N MET A 214 14.90 -9.91 9.27
CA MET A 214 15.90 -8.84 9.48
C MET A 214 15.49 -7.84 10.57
N GLY A 215 14.24 -7.89 11.04
CA GLY A 215 13.76 -7.05 12.14
C GLY A 215 14.56 -7.23 13.42
N ASN A 216 14.60 -6.17 14.24
CA ASN A 216 15.39 -6.03 15.48
C ASN A 216 16.92 -6.08 15.33
N ALA A 217 17.45 -6.46 14.16
CA ALA A 217 18.88 -6.60 13.92
C ALA A 217 19.52 -5.31 13.40
N LEU A 218 20.78 -5.10 13.74
CA LEU A 218 21.63 -4.02 13.24
C LEU A 218 22.79 -4.60 12.41
N SER A 219 23.17 -3.87 11.38
CA SER A 219 24.31 -4.16 10.51
C SER A 219 25.52 -3.35 10.98
N LEU A 220 26.29 -3.93 11.88
CA LEU A 220 27.41 -3.27 12.55
C LEU A 220 28.72 -3.35 11.75
N ASP A 221 28.91 -4.43 10.97
CA ASP A 221 30.06 -4.58 10.08
C ASP A 221 29.83 -3.83 8.76
N ARG A 222 30.69 -2.85 8.48
CA ARG A 222 30.62 -2.04 7.26
C ARG A 222 31.17 -2.76 6.03
N GLU A 223 32.11 -3.68 6.22
CA GLU A 223 32.70 -4.47 5.12
C GLU A 223 31.80 -5.65 4.76
N ALA A 224 30.99 -6.13 5.71
CA ALA A 224 30.01 -7.19 5.50
C ALA A 224 28.58 -6.80 5.95
N PRO A 225 27.94 -5.77 5.34
CA PRO A 225 26.68 -5.21 5.81
C PRO A 225 25.46 -6.15 5.70
N THR A 226 25.61 -7.29 5.04
CA THR A 226 24.55 -8.31 4.92
C THR A 226 24.64 -9.37 6.02
N GLN A 227 25.76 -9.44 6.76
CA GLN A 227 26.00 -10.37 7.85
C GLN A 227 25.46 -9.83 9.18
N ILE A 228 24.13 -9.86 9.32
CA ILE A 228 23.43 -9.45 10.54
C ILE A 228 23.18 -10.64 11.47
N ASP A 229 23.21 -10.41 12.78
CA ASP A 229 22.76 -11.37 13.78
C ASP A 229 21.22 -11.38 13.83
N ARG A 230 20.63 -12.50 13.42
CA ARG A 230 19.17 -12.70 13.37
C ARG A 230 18.63 -13.39 14.62
N GLU A 231 19.51 -13.94 15.45
CA GLU A 231 19.13 -14.63 16.69
C GLU A 231 18.89 -13.62 17.81
N GLN A 232 19.73 -12.59 17.93
CA GLN A 232 19.65 -11.58 18.99
C GLN A 232 18.28 -10.88 19.08
N GLY A 233 17.54 -10.83 17.98
CA GLY A 233 16.23 -10.20 17.86
C GLY A 233 15.06 -11.15 17.62
N ALA A 234 15.29 -12.47 17.64
CA ALA A 234 14.25 -13.45 17.32
C ALA A 234 13.27 -13.67 18.49
N ASN A 235 11.99 -13.89 18.17
CA ASN A 235 10.92 -14.21 19.13
C ASN A 235 10.78 -13.21 20.31
N LEU A 236 11.22 -11.97 20.12
CA LEU A 236 11.17 -10.90 21.12
C LEU A 236 9.73 -10.51 21.40
N THR A 237 9.31 -10.37 22.67
CA THR A 237 7.92 -10.01 23.02
C THR A 237 7.76 -8.60 23.57
N ASP A 238 8.86 -7.93 23.90
CA ASP A 238 8.91 -6.60 24.49
C ASP A 238 10.05 -5.76 23.90
N LEU A 239 9.95 -4.43 24.01
CA LEU A 239 10.97 -3.50 23.51
C LEU A 239 11.59 -2.63 24.62
N GLU A 240 11.21 -2.85 25.88
CA GLU A 240 11.65 -2.03 27.02
C GLU A 240 13.18 -2.06 27.19
N THR A 241 13.81 -3.19 26.84
CA THR A 241 15.26 -3.37 26.88
C THR A 241 15.99 -2.74 25.69
N ARG A 242 15.27 -2.24 24.68
CA ARG A 242 15.84 -1.67 23.45
C ARG A 242 15.87 -0.15 23.48
N PHE A 243 14.81 0.48 23.98
CA PHE A 243 14.66 1.93 24.10
C PHE A 243 13.52 2.30 25.05
N PRO A 244 13.42 3.57 25.53
CA PRO A 244 12.29 4.03 26.34
C PRO A 244 10.96 3.98 25.56
N VAL A 245 10.07 3.07 25.95
CA VAL A 245 8.80 2.80 25.23
C VAL A 245 7.64 3.67 25.72
N GLU A 246 7.79 4.35 26.86
CA GLU A 246 6.77 5.17 27.53
C GLU A 246 6.15 6.27 26.63
N PRO A 247 6.90 6.91 25.72
CA PRO A 247 6.32 7.91 24.81
C PRO A 247 5.33 7.34 23.77
N TYR A 248 5.33 6.03 23.54
CA TYR A 248 4.51 5.38 22.51
C TYR A 248 3.16 4.92 23.06
N LEU A 249 2.16 4.77 22.19
CA LEU A 249 0.83 4.32 22.61
C LEU A 249 0.79 2.83 22.96
N ARG A 250 1.76 2.06 22.44
CA ARG A 250 2.01 0.66 22.79
C ARG A 250 3.50 0.45 23.03
N LYS A 251 3.82 -0.55 23.83
CA LYS A 251 5.21 -0.96 24.11
C LYS A 251 5.78 -1.93 23.06
N THR A 252 5.00 -2.28 22.04
CA THR A 252 5.26 -3.36 21.10
C THR A 252 5.15 -2.90 19.65
N SER A 253 5.65 -3.72 18.73
CA SER A 253 5.59 -3.55 17.27
C SER A 253 5.19 -4.90 16.66
N ASP A 254 3.89 -5.18 16.69
CA ASP A 254 3.34 -6.53 16.56
C ASP A 254 3.63 -7.18 15.19
N ILE A 255 4.13 -8.42 15.21
CA ILE A 255 4.45 -9.19 14.01
C ILE A 255 3.22 -9.46 13.13
N VAL A 256 2.04 -9.68 13.71
CA VAL A 256 0.82 -9.92 12.94
C VAL A 256 0.35 -8.61 12.29
N SER A 257 0.43 -7.49 13.00
CA SER A 257 0.23 -6.15 12.43
C SER A 257 1.18 -5.86 11.27
N LEU A 258 2.47 -6.19 11.40
CA LEU A 258 3.44 -6.03 10.31
C LEU A 258 3.11 -6.89 9.08
N MET A 259 2.63 -8.13 9.28
CA MET A 259 2.21 -9.01 8.18
C MET A 259 1.00 -8.44 7.43
N VAL A 260 0.00 -7.97 8.17
CA VAL A 260 -1.20 -7.33 7.58
C VAL A 260 -0.82 -6.05 6.83
N LEU A 261 0.00 -5.19 7.44
CA LEU A 261 0.49 -3.96 6.82
C LEU A 261 1.23 -4.24 5.51
N ALA A 262 2.12 -5.23 5.49
CA ALA A 262 2.88 -5.62 4.31
C ALA A 262 1.96 -5.96 3.14
N HIS A 263 0.96 -6.83 3.38
CA HIS A 263 -0.03 -7.18 2.37
C HIS A 263 -0.85 -5.96 1.91
N GLN A 264 -1.38 -5.21 2.87
CA GLN A 264 -2.29 -4.09 2.63
C GLN A 264 -1.64 -2.99 1.78
N THR A 265 -0.38 -2.64 2.02
CA THR A 265 0.31 -1.58 1.26
C THR A 265 0.33 -1.87 -0.25
N GLN A 266 0.75 -3.08 -0.65
CA GLN A 266 0.79 -3.45 -2.06
C GLN A 266 -0.60 -3.74 -2.64
N MET A 267 -1.56 -4.23 -1.84
CA MET A 267 -2.95 -4.40 -2.31
C MET A 267 -3.55 -3.05 -2.76
N HIS A 268 -3.36 -1.98 -1.97
CA HIS A 268 -3.81 -0.64 -2.33
C HIS A 268 -3.16 -0.12 -3.61
N ASN A 269 -1.86 -0.36 -3.79
CA ASN A 269 -1.17 0.03 -5.01
C ASN A 269 -1.73 -0.72 -6.23
N ARG A 270 -2.04 -2.02 -6.10
CA ARG A 270 -2.64 -2.82 -7.19
C ARG A 270 -4.04 -2.35 -7.55
N ILE A 271 -4.86 -1.98 -6.55
CA ILE A 271 -6.19 -1.38 -6.80
C ILE A 271 -6.03 -0.04 -7.54
N THR A 272 -5.09 0.80 -7.09
CA THR A 272 -4.79 2.09 -7.72
C THR A 272 -4.31 1.91 -9.16
N LEU A 273 -3.40 0.97 -9.41
CA LEU A 273 -2.91 0.65 -10.75
C LEU A 273 -4.05 0.22 -11.66
N ALA A 274 -4.93 -0.67 -11.19
CA ALA A 274 -6.09 -1.11 -11.96
C ALA A 274 -7.05 0.06 -12.29
N ASN A 275 -7.24 0.98 -11.35
CA ASN A 275 -8.02 2.21 -11.57
C ASN A 275 -7.37 3.11 -12.63
N HIS A 276 -6.09 3.46 -12.44
CA HIS A 276 -5.35 4.39 -13.28
C HIS A 276 -5.19 3.88 -14.70
N GLU A 277 -4.72 2.63 -14.88
CA GLU A 277 -4.53 2.03 -16.20
C GLU A 277 -5.84 1.98 -16.99
N THR A 278 -6.95 1.64 -16.34
CA THR A 278 -8.26 1.58 -16.98
C THR A 278 -8.73 2.96 -17.42
N ARG A 279 -8.68 3.96 -16.53
CA ARG A 279 -9.12 5.32 -16.87
C ARG A 279 -8.27 5.93 -17.98
N GLN A 280 -6.96 5.71 -17.95
CA GLN A 280 -6.06 6.16 -19.00
C GLN A 280 -6.30 5.45 -20.33
N ALA A 281 -6.56 4.14 -20.31
CA ALA A 281 -6.86 3.38 -21.53
C ALA A 281 -8.18 3.83 -22.16
N LEU A 282 -9.22 4.05 -21.35
CA LEU A 282 -10.50 4.56 -21.82
C LEU A 282 -10.37 6.00 -22.35
N HIS A 283 -9.65 6.87 -21.65
CA HIS A 283 -9.40 8.24 -22.12
C HIS A 283 -8.64 8.25 -23.44
N TYR A 284 -7.64 7.38 -23.60
CA TYR A 284 -6.92 7.21 -24.86
C TYR A 284 -7.86 6.79 -26.00
N ASP A 285 -8.75 5.82 -25.78
CA ASP A 285 -9.76 5.44 -26.77
C ASP A 285 -10.69 6.63 -27.08
N THR A 286 -11.15 7.40 -26.10
CA THR A 286 -11.97 8.60 -26.33
C THR A 286 -11.26 9.59 -27.29
N VAL A 287 -9.98 9.88 -27.05
CA VAL A 287 -9.18 10.78 -27.89
C VAL A 287 -9.00 10.20 -29.29
N MET A 288 -8.65 8.91 -29.39
CA MET A 288 -8.40 8.25 -30.67
C MET A 288 -9.67 8.04 -31.49
N ASN A 289 -10.81 7.77 -30.85
CA ASN A 289 -12.09 7.63 -31.53
C ASN A 289 -12.50 8.93 -32.18
N LYS A 290 -12.29 10.07 -31.51
CA LYS A 290 -12.50 11.39 -32.09
C LYS A 290 -11.57 11.66 -33.26
N ALA A 291 -10.27 11.35 -33.12
CA ALA A 291 -9.28 11.61 -34.16
C ALA A 291 -9.44 10.72 -35.42
N LEU A 292 -9.99 9.52 -35.25
CA LEU A 292 -10.19 8.54 -36.32
C LEU A 292 -11.65 8.39 -36.74
N GLU A 293 -12.53 9.29 -36.31
CA GLU A 293 -13.97 9.30 -36.61
C GLU A 293 -14.67 7.94 -36.32
N ARG A 294 -14.28 7.30 -35.22
CA ARG A 294 -14.89 6.04 -34.74
C ARG A 294 -16.06 6.33 -33.81
N PRO A 295 -16.98 5.35 -33.60
CA PRO A 295 -18.02 5.46 -32.59
C PRO A 295 -17.44 5.79 -31.20
N ALA A 296 -18.12 6.66 -30.46
CA ALA A 296 -17.62 7.17 -29.17
C ALA A 296 -17.46 6.06 -28.11
N ASP A 297 -18.25 5.00 -28.21
CA ASP A 297 -18.24 3.82 -27.33
C ASP A 297 -17.31 2.69 -27.83
N PHE A 298 -16.58 2.91 -28.93
CA PHE A 298 -15.64 1.92 -29.46
C PHE A 298 -14.48 1.70 -28.46
N ILE A 299 -14.32 0.45 -28.00
CA ILE A 299 -13.20 0.03 -27.16
C ILE A 299 -12.20 -0.74 -28.00
N SER A 300 -10.96 -0.25 -28.08
CA SER A 300 -9.92 -0.88 -28.88
C SER A 300 -9.45 -2.21 -28.26
N ALA A 301 -8.91 -3.10 -29.10
CA ALA A 301 -8.31 -4.35 -28.63
C ALA A 301 -7.14 -4.11 -27.66
N THR A 302 -6.41 -2.99 -27.81
CA THR A 302 -5.34 -2.60 -26.90
C THR A 302 -5.89 -2.19 -25.54
N THR A 303 -6.94 -1.37 -25.49
CA THR A 303 -7.61 -0.99 -24.23
C THR A 303 -8.16 -2.21 -23.50
N ARG A 304 -8.82 -3.12 -24.22
CA ARG A 304 -9.33 -4.37 -23.63
C ARG A 304 -8.20 -5.19 -22.99
N ARG A 305 -7.08 -5.38 -23.68
CA ARG A 305 -5.91 -6.11 -23.14
C ARG A 305 -5.29 -5.43 -21.91
N ARG A 306 -5.20 -4.10 -21.89
CA ARG A 306 -4.69 -3.34 -20.73
C ARG A 306 -5.57 -3.58 -19.50
N ILE A 307 -6.89 -3.49 -19.66
CA ILE A 307 -7.86 -3.72 -18.59
C ILE A 307 -7.78 -5.17 -18.08
N GLN A 308 -7.72 -6.15 -18.99
CA GLN A 308 -7.61 -7.57 -18.65
C GLN A 308 -6.32 -7.88 -17.87
N SER A 309 -5.18 -7.34 -18.31
CA SER A 309 -3.89 -7.52 -17.63
C SER A 309 -3.90 -6.89 -16.24
N ALA A 310 -4.42 -5.68 -16.10
CA ALA A 310 -4.54 -5.01 -14.80
C ALA A 310 -5.46 -5.79 -13.84
N ALA A 311 -6.59 -6.30 -14.35
CA ALA A 311 -7.49 -7.17 -13.59
C ALA A 311 -6.81 -8.47 -13.14
N GLN A 312 -6.06 -9.12 -14.03
CA GLN A 312 -5.35 -10.36 -13.72
C GLN A 312 -4.31 -10.17 -12.61
N GLN A 313 -3.51 -9.11 -12.70
CA GLN A 313 -2.53 -8.78 -11.65
C GLN A 313 -3.21 -8.50 -10.31
N LEU A 314 -4.36 -7.81 -10.34
CA LEU A 314 -5.15 -7.54 -9.15
C LEU A 314 -5.71 -8.82 -8.54
N VAL A 315 -6.33 -9.72 -9.34
CA VAL A 315 -6.90 -10.99 -8.85
C VAL A 315 -5.83 -11.91 -8.28
N ARG A 316 -4.67 -12.03 -8.92
CA ARG A 316 -3.54 -12.82 -8.40
C ARG A 316 -3.14 -12.38 -7.00
N TYR A 317 -2.92 -11.07 -6.82
CA TYR A 317 -2.53 -10.51 -5.53
C TYR A 317 -3.67 -10.56 -4.50
N LEU A 318 -4.92 -10.38 -4.94
CA LEU A 318 -6.13 -10.52 -4.13
C LEU A 318 -6.22 -11.92 -3.51
N LEU A 319 -5.91 -12.97 -4.28
CA LEU A 319 -5.97 -14.38 -3.87
C LEU A 319 -4.68 -14.90 -3.22
N PHE A 320 -3.79 -14.01 -2.77
CA PHE A 320 -2.54 -14.41 -2.09
C PHE A 320 -1.70 -15.39 -2.93
N THR A 321 -1.71 -15.20 -4.26
CA THR A 321 -0.84 -16.00 -5.13
C THR A 321 0.61 -15.71 -4.74
N ASP A 322 1.42 -16.77 -4.67
CA ASP A 322 2.83 -16.71 -4.27
C ASP A 322 3.06 -16.24 -2.81
N GLU A 323 2.04 -16.33 -1.92
CA GLU A 323 2.21 -16.09 -0.48
C GLU A 323 3.29 -17.01 0.11
N PHE A 324 4.19 -16.42 0.90
CA PHE A 324 5.21 -17.19 1.59
C PHE A 324 4.58 -18.15 2.62
N PRO A 325 4.78 -19.48 2.51
CA PRO A 325 4.23 -20.44 3.45
C PRO A 325 4.97 -20.36 4.79
N LEU A 326 4.23 -20.21 5.89
CA LEU A 326 4.81 -20.19 7.23
C LEU A 326 5.25 -21.60 7.62
N SER A 327 6.51 -21.76 8.01
CA SER A 327 7.06 -23.04 8.51
C SER A 327 6.97 -23.19 10.03
N ALA A 328 6.52 -22.15 10.73
CA ALA A 328 6.23 -22.15 12.16
C ALA A 328 5.08 -21.19 12.46
N PRO A 329 4.27 -21.45 13.51
CA PRO A 329 3.18 -20.57 13.87
C PRO A 329 3.66 -19.21 14.36
N LEU A 330 2.93 -18.16 13.99
CA LEU A 330 3.11 -16.81 14.48
C LEU A 330 2.23 -16.57 15.70
N LYS A 331 2.79 -15.93 16.72
CA LYS A 331 2.05 -15.44 17.89
C LYS A 331 2.30 -13.96 18.08
N GLY A 332 1.31 -13.16 17.70
CA GLY A 332 1.30 -11.72 17.93
C GLY A 332 0.42 -11.29 19.11
N GLU A 333 0.22 -9.99 19.20
CA GLU A 333 -0.62 -9.29 20.18
C GLU A 333 -2.10 -9.61 19.99
N ALA A 334 -2.75 -10.08 21.06
CA ALA A 334 -4.17 -10.41 21.02
C ALA A 334 -5.07 -9.19 20.77
N ALA A 335 -4.64 -7.99 21.20
CA ALA A 335 -5.39 -6.75 20.99
C ALA A 335 -5.55 -6.43 19.50
N PHE A 336 -4.46 -6.50 18.72
CA PHE A 336 -4.51 -6.25 17.28
C PHE A 336 -5.39 -7.30 16.59
N GLN A 337 -5.19 -8.57 16.89
CA GLN A 337 -5.94 -9.67 16.27
C GLN A 337 -7.45 -9.53 16.52
N ARG A 338 -7.87 -9.20 17.75
CA ARG A 338 -9.29 -8.96 18.09
C ARG A 338 -9.86 -7.78 17.32
N GLN A 339 -9.16 -6.64 17.33
CA GLN A 339 -9.63 -5.43 16.64
C GLN A 339 -9.70 -5.63 15.13
N PHE A 340 -8.69 -6.28 14.53
CA PHE A 340 -8.65 -6.58 13.11
C PHE A 340 -9.79 -7.52 12.70
N THR A 341 -9.97 -8.65 13.41
CA THR A 341 -11.01 -9.64 13.07
C THR A 341 -12.43 -9.14 13.35
N ALA A 342 -12.62 -8.26 14.35
CA ALA A 342 -13.93 -7.65 14.66
C ALA A 342 -14.48 -6.77 13.52
N ARG A 343 -13.63 -6.24 12.64
CA ARG A 343 -14.04 -5.45 11.46
C ARG A 343 -14.43 -6.31 10.25
N GLY A 344 -14.39 -7.63 10.38
CA GLY A 344 -14.68 -8.56 9.30
C GLY A 344 -16.18 -8.64 9.01
N LEU A 345 -16.55 -8.50 7.72
CA LEU A 345 -17.87 -8.94 7.28
C LEU A 345 -17.93 -10.46 7.39
N ARG A 346 -19.01 -10.95 8.00
CA ARG A 346 -19.24 -12.38 8.24
C ARG A 346 -20.37 -12.88 7.36
N ASP A 347 -20.20 -14.08 6.81
CA ASP A 347 -21.29 -14.82 6.18
C ASP A 347 -22.20 -15.47 7.24
N ARG A 348 -23.26 -16.16 6.82
CA ARG A 348 -24.19 -16.86 7.73
C ARG A 348 -23.55 -17.96 8.57
N GLN A 349 -22.38 -18.46 8.16
CA GLN A 349 -21.60 -19.46 8.90
C GLN A 349 -20.59 -18.81 9.86
N GLY A 350 -20.59 -17.47 9.96
CA GLY A 350 -19.69 -16.71 10.81
C GLY A 350 -18.27 -16.57 10.26
N ARG A 351 -18.00 -16.96 9.00
CA ARG A 351 -16.67 -16.92 8.37
C ARG A 351 -16.39 -15.53 7.80
N SER A 352 -15.14 -15.07 7.88
CA SER A 352 -14.72 -13.77 7.35
C SER A 352 -13.39 -13.84 6.61
N LEU A 353 -13.21 -13.00 5.58
CA LEU A 353 -11.90 -12.78 4.93
C LEU A 353 -10.85 -12.16 5.87
N ARG A 354 -11.24 -11.73 7.07
CA ARG A 354 -10.32 -11.29 8.12
C ARG A 354 -9.93 -12.37 9.13
N ASP A 355 -10.55 -13.56 9.05
CA ASP A 355 -10.20 -14.65 9.97
C ASP A 355 -8.73 -15.05 9.74
N LEU A 356 -7.94 -15.05 10.81
CA LEU A 356 -6.50 -15.30 10.77
C LEU A 356 -6.19 -16.80 10.91
N ASP A 357 -5.19 -17.29 10.18
CA ASP A 357 -4.67 -18.66 10.35
C ASP A 357 -3.44 -18.67 11.26
N LEU A 358 -2.43 -17.86 10.92
CA LEU A 358 -1.15 -17.68 11.63
C LEU A 358 -0.32 -18.96 11.85
N LYS A 359 -0.74 -20.12 11.35
CA LYS A 359 -0.02 -21.38 11.48
C LYS A 359 0.78 -21.70 10.23
N THR A 360 0.13 -21.57 9.08
CA THR A 360 0.67 -21.88 7.76
C THR A 360 0.63 -20.69 6.81
N ARG A 361 -0.22 -19.69 7.09
CA ARG A 361 -0.44 -18.49 6.26
C ARG A 361 -1.00 -17.33 7.09
N LEU A 362 -1.19 -16.15 6.47
CA LEU A 362 -1.77 -15.00 7.17
C LEU A 362 -3.28 -15.17 7.45
N PHE A 363 -4.08 -15.37 6.40
CA PHE A 363 -5.54 -15.48 6.50
C PHE A 363 -6.04 -16.90 6.30
N LYS A 364 -7.05 -17.30 7.07
CA LYS A 364 -7.73 -18.60 6.94
C LYS A 364 -8.37 -18.77 5.56
N TYR A 365 -8.91 -17.70 5.00
CA TYR A 365 -9.44 -17.64 3.64
C TYR A 365 -8.58 -16.66 2.84
N PRO A 366 -7.61 -17.14 2.04
CA PRO A 366 -6.62 -16.32 1.34
C PRO A 366 -7.23 -15.52 0.17
N CYS A 367 -8.08 -14.56 0.52
CA CYS A 367 -8.62 -13.53 -0.34
C CYS A 367 -8.62 -12.21 0.45
N SER A 368 -8.02 -11.17 -0.11
CA SER A 368 -7.84 -9.90 0.61
C SER A 368 -9.17 -9.29 1.06
N TYR A 369 -9.25 -8.90 2.33
CA TYR A 369 -10.39 -8.15 2.88
C TYR A 369 -10.55 -6.76 2.24
N LEU A 370 -9.53 -6.24 1.55
CA LEU A 370 -9.60 -4.95 0.86
C LEU A 370 -10.47 -4.99 -0.40
N ILE A 371 -10.99 -6.15 -0.78
CA ILE A 371 -12.11 -6.27 -1.74
C ILE A 371 -13.35 -5.48 -1.29
N TYR A 372 -13.51 -5.23 0.02
CA TYR A 372 -14.61 -4.43 0.58
C TYR A 372 -14.30 -2.93 0.68
N SER A 373 -13.06 -2.52 0.39
CA SER A 373 -12.62 -1.12 0.50
C SER A 373 -13.38 -0.20 -0.46
N LYS A 374 -13.47 1.09 -0.12
CA LYS A 374 -14.06 2.10 -1.01
C LYS A 374 -13.34 2.12 -2.37
N SER A 375 -12.01 2.02 -2.37
CA SER A 375 -11.20 2.01 -3.59
C SER A 375 -11.50 0.83 -4.51
N PHE A 376 -11.78 -0.37 -3.98
CA PHE A 376 -12.23 -1.49 -4.80
C PHE A 376 -13.67 -1.29 -5.31
N ARG A 377 -14.58 -0.82 -4.45
CA ARG A 377 -15.98 -0.59 -4.82
C ARG A 377 -16.13 0.44 -5.93
N ASP A 378 -15.29 1.47 -5.91
CA ASP A 378 -15.34 2.62 -6.84
C ASP A 378 -14.39 2.45 -8.04
N LEU A 379 -13.84 1.24 -8.25
CA LEU A 379 -13.12 0.91 -9.47
C LEU A 379 -13.97 1.21 -10.71
N PRO A 380 -13.36 1.65 -11.83
CA PRO A 380 -14.07 1.83 -13.09
C PRO A 380 -14.87 0.57 -13.46
N PRO A 381 -16.13 0.68 -13.92
CA PRO A 381 -16.99 -0.48 -14.17
C PRO A 381 -16.36 -1.53 -15.07
N ALA A 382 -15.58 -1.12 -16.07
CA ALA A 382 -14.89 -2.00 -17.01
C ALA A 382 -13.92 -2.97 -16.30
N VAL A 383 -13.02 -2.45 -15.46
CA VAL A 383 -12.06 -3.29 -14.74
C VAL A 383 -12.69 -4.01 -13.56
N LYS A 384 -13.67 -3.40 -12.87
CA LYS A 384 -14.39 -4.06 -11.78
C LYS A 384 -15.11 -5.32 -12.27
N THR A 385 -15.78 -5.23 -13.42
CA THR A 385 -16.46 -6.38 -14.03
C THR A 385 -15.46 -7.47 -14.41
N GLU A 386 -14.34 -7.09 -15.02
CA GLU A 386 -13.29 -8.01 -15.41
C GLU A 386 -12.66 -8.72 -14.21
N VAL A 387 -12.35 -7.98 -13.13
CA VAL A 387 -11.83 -8.53 -11.88
C VAL A 387 -12.81 -9.53 -11.26
N LEU A 388 -14.11 -9.20 -11.20
CA LEU A 388 -15.12 -10.12 -10.66
C LEU A 388 -15.30 -11.36 -11.53
N ASN A 389 -15.20 -11.24 -12.85
CA ASN A 389 -15.26 -12.38 -13.76
C ASN A 389 -14.05 -13.32 -13.57
N GLN A 390 -12.83 -12.77 -13.62
CA GLN A 390 -11.61 -13.54 -13.41
C GLN A 390 -11.54 -14.13 -12.00
N LEU A 391 -12.05 -13.43 -10.98
CA LEU A 391 -12.14 -13.97 -9.61
C LEU A 391 -13.10 -15.16 -9.54
N ARG A 392 -14.27 -15.09 -10.20
CA ARG A 392 -15.19 -16.24 -10.28
C ARG A 392 -14.53 -17.41 -11.01
N GLU A 393 -13.86 -17.15 -12.12
CA GLU A 393 -13.15 -18.17 -12.90
C GLU A 393 -12.01 -18.80 -12.09
N ALA A 394 -11.25 -18.00 -11.35
CA ALA A 394 -10.18 -18.49 -10.48
C ALA A 394 -10.73 -19.36 -9.33
N LEU A 395 -11.88 -19.01 -8.76
CA LEU A 395 -12.48 -19.78 -7.66
C LEU A 395 -13.25 -21.02 -8.12
N LEU A 396 -13.68 -21.08 -9.39
CA LEU A 396 -14.36 -22.23 -10.00
C LEU A 396 -13.40 -23.17 -10.76
N GLY A 397 -12.31 -22.63 -11.30
CA GLY A 397 -11.28 -23.34 -12.04
C GLY A 397 -9.94 -23.40 -11.30
N GLU A 398 -8.87 -23.76 -12.00
CA GLU A 398 -7.58 -24.04 -11.36
C GLU A 398 -6.48 -23.01 -11.66
N ALA A 399 -6.40 -22.40 -12.85
CA ALA A 399 -5.14 -21.75 -13.27
C ALA A 399 -4.58 -20.66 -12.34
N VAL A 400 -5.41 -19.73 -11.85
CA VAL A 400 -4.95 -18.59 -11.02
C VAL A 400 -4.99 -18.91 -9.51
N ALA A 401 -5.86 -19.82 -9.09
CA ALA A 401 -6.01 -20.22 -7.68
C ALA A 401 -5.56 -21.67 -7.44
N ALA A 402 -4.64 -22.19 -8.27
CA ALA A 402 -4.17 -23.57 -8.20
C ALA A 402 -3.51 -23.88 -6.86
N HIS A 403 -2.88 -22.87 -6.23
CA HIS A 403 -2.28 -22.97 -4.90
C HIS A 403 -3.32 -23.10 -3.78
N LEU A 404 -4.59 -22.80 -4.05
CA LEU A 404 -5.68 -22.94 -3.10
C LEU A 404 -6.36 -24.30 -3.27
N PRO A 405 -6.47 -25.10 -2.20
CA PRO A 405 -7.29 -26.31 -2.20
C PRO A 405 -8.75 -26.06 -2.62
N PRO A 406 -9.44 -27.03 -3.26
CA PRO A 406 -10.81 -26.85 -3.73
C PRO A 406 -11.81 -26.39 -2.66
N ASP A 407 -11.69 -26.90 -1.43
CA ASP A 407 -12.52 -26.51 -0.29
C ASP A 407 -12.29 -25.05 0.13
N GLN A 408 -11.04 -24.57 0.07
CA GLN A 408 -10.73 -23.16 0.32
C GLN A 408 -11.33 -22.26 -0.77
N ARG A 409 -11.21 -22.64 -2.05
CA ARG A 409 -11.82 -21.88 -3.17
C ARG A 409 -13.33 -21.78 -3.00
N GLN A 410 -13.99 -22.90 -2.65
CA GLN A 410 -15.42 -22.94 -2.40
C GLN A 410 -15.83 -22.10 -1.18
N ALA A 411 -15.04 -22.13 -0.10
CA ALA A 411 -15.30 -21.31 1.08
C ALA A 411 -15.19 -19.81 0.76
N ILE A 412 -14.15 -19.39 0.03
CA ILE A 412 -14.00 -17.99 -0.42
C ILE A 412 -15.18 -17.59 -1.30
N ALA A 413 -15.54 -18.40 -2.29
CA ALA A 413 -16.67 -18.10 -3.19
C ALA A 413 -18.00 -17.98 -2.43
N SER A 414 -18.22 -18.85 -1.43
CA SER A 414 -19.39 -18.82 -0.56
C SER A 414 -19.43 -17.56 0.30
N ILE A 415 -18.32 -17.19 0.95
CA ILE A 415 -18.21 -15.94 1.73
C ILE A 415 -18.56 -14.76 0.83
N LEU A 416 -17.86 -14.60 -0.29
CA LEU A 416 -18.06 -13.49 -1.22
C LEU A 416 -19.49 -13.42 -1.76
N SER A 417 -20.15 -14.56 -1.99
CA SER A 417 -21.53 -14.57 -2.48
C SER A 417 -22.54 -13.98 -1.50
N GLU A 418 -22.23 -14.02 -0.20
CA GLU A 418 -23.08 -13.48 0.86
C GLU A 418 -22.65 -12.06 1.28
N THR A 419 -21.36 -11.72 1.17
CA THR A 419 -20.80 -10.50 1.72
C THR A 419 -20.40 -9.44 0.69
N LEU A 420 -20.24 -9.79 -0.59
CA LEU A 420 -19.83 -8.88 -1.66
C LEU A 420 -20.96 -8.64 -2.67
N PRO A 421 -21.61 -7.46 -2.67
CA PRO A 421 -22.63 -7.12 -3.66
C PRO A 421 -22.11 -7.26 -5.11
N GLY A 422 -22.89 -7.94 -5.95
CA GLY A 422 -22.55 -8.21 -7.35
C GLY A 422 -21.67 -9.45 -7.58
N PHE A 423 -21.16 -10.08 -6.52
CA PHE A 423 -20.52 -11.39 -6.64
C PHE A 423 -21.55 -12.50 -6.55
N ARG A 424 -21.92 -13.09 -7.69
CA ARG A 424 -22.69 -14.35 -7.73
C ARG A 424 -21.79 -15.44 -8.32
N PRO A 425 -21.61 -16.59 -7.65
CA PRO A 425 -20.89 -17.70 -8.27
C PRO A 425 -21.66 -18.14 -9.52
N ARG A 426 -20.95 -18.35 -10.63
CA ARG A 426 -21.56 -19.03 -11.78
C ARG A 426 -21.90 -20.45 -11.31
N ARG A 427 -23.16 -20.88 -11.47
CA ARG A 427 -23.49 -22.31 -11.33
C ARG A 427 -22.61 -23.05 -12.33
N ALA A 428 -21.87 -24.06 -11.88
CA ALA A 428 -21.26 -25.01 -12.79
C ALA A 428 -22.37 -25.50 -13.73
N ALA A 429 -22.16 -25.39 -15.05
CA ALA A 429 -23.10 -25.96 -16.00
C ALA A 429 -23.25 -27.43 -15.62
N ALA A 430 -24.48 -27.86 -15.30
CA ALA A 430 -24.76 -29.27 -15.14
C ALA A 430 -24.35 -29.94 -16.44
N ALA A 431 -23.43 -30.90 -16.39
CA ALA A 431 -23.16 -31.75 -17.52
C ALA A 431 -24.50 -32.37 -17.93
N SER A 432 -24.96 -32.05 -19.14
CA SER A 432 -26.12 -32.74 -19.72
C SER A 432 -25.86 -34.25 -19.63
N PRO A 433 -26.86 -35.06 -19.23
CA PRO A 433 -26.71 -36.50 -19.29
C PRO A 433 -26.37 -36.89 -20.74
N PRO A 434 -25.53 -37.90 -20.98
CA PRO A 434 -25.38 -38.43 -22.33
C PRO A 434 -26.75 -38.93 -22.79
N ASP A 435 -27.21 -38.43 -23.94
CA ASP A 435 -28.41 -38.92 -24.60
C ASP A 435 -28.32 -40.45 -24.71
N ARG A 436 -29.37 -41.12 -24.24
CA ARG A 436 -29.56 -42.56 -24.38
C ARG A 436 -30.26 -42.89 -25.68
#